data_AF-A0A1M6V277-F1
#
_entry.id   AF-A0A1M6V277-F1
#
_cell.length_a   1.000
_cell.length_b   1.000
_cell.length_c   1.000
_cell.angle_alpha   90.00
_cell.angle_beta   90.00
_cell.angle_gamma   90.00
#
_symmetry.space_group_name_H-M   'P 1'
#
loop_
_entity.id
_entity.type
_entity.pdbx_description
1 polymer ?
#
loop_
_entity_poly.entity_id
_entity_poly.type
_entity_poly.pdbx_seq_one_letter_code
_entity_poly.pdbx_strand_id
1 'polypeptide(L)'
;MRRAPAPLPLRVYSAAANLIAPLAYARVKDKLAAQDTDPARLPERMGRASVKRPNGLLIWFHAASVGESQSVLRLITHMGEACPGWSFLITSGTATSAQVVATRLPPRTTHQFAPLDARRAIDRFLAHWRPTAAIFVESELWPQMLTRTHAAGIPMALINARISDGSARNWKRAPKTARHLLGVFAHIHTQDARTTAHLHDLGLGHAMTGQNLKSLSGPLPFDPAEKDRMGRLISGRSVWLASSTHPGEDAVMLSAHKRLLQQDPDALLILVPRHPDRGPALETEIAALGLNGARRATGGQITGQTQVYLADTLGETGLWYALCPLTCLCGTFTPAGGHTPYEPAYAGSAILHGPLYANFADTYPTIDASGAAHEVADAAALAQALTTLLTDTTALGAMRERARAFAAAQENVLDQITDDLISALDLEGAQ
;
A
#
# COMPACT_ATOMS: atom_id res chain seq x y z
N MET A 1 6.78 33.41 -15.18
CA MET A 1 5.73 33.75 -16.18
C MET A 1 4.36 33.70 -15.53
N ARG A 2 3.47 34.69 -15.74
CA ARG A 2 2.08 34.61 -15.25
C ARG A 2 1.35 33.49 -16.00
N ARG A 3 0.86 32.49 -15.26
CA ARG A 3 0.13 31.36 -15.82
C ARG A 3 -1.16 31.84 -16.50
N ALA A 4 -1.55 31.18 -17.59
CA ALA A 4 -2.81 31.47 -18.26
C ALA A 4 -4.00 31.36 -17.29
N PRO A 5 -5.06 32.18 -17.45
CA PRO A 5 -6.22 32.12 -16.57
C PRO A 5 -6.82 30.71 -16.55
N ALA A 6 -7.36 30.32 -15.39
CA ALA A 6 -7.97 29.02 -15.21
C ALA A 6 -9.07 28.78 -16.27
N PRO A 7 -9.06 27.62 -16.97
CA PRO A 7 -10.12 27.25 -17.89
C PRO A 7 -11.51 27.33 -17.26
N LEU A 8 -12.54 27.61 -18.07
CA LEU A 8 -13.92 27.76 -17.62
C LEU A 8 -14.41 26.60 -16.72
N PRO A 9 -14.15 25.31 -17.04
CA PRO A 9 -14.55 24.20 -16.16
C PRO A 9 -13.99 24.31 -14.74
N LEU A 10 -12.75 24.75 -14.57
CA LEU A 10 -12.12 24.91 -13.26
C LEU A 10 -12.67 26.10 -12.48
N ARG A 11 -13.03 27.18 -13.19
CA ARG A 11 -13.67 28.35 -12.59
C ARG A 11 -15.07 28.00 -12.07
N VAL A 12 -15.85 27.26 -12.88
CA VAL A 12 -17.18 26.75 -12.49
C VAL A 12 -17.05 25.80 -11.30
N TYR A 13 -16.13 24.84 -11.37
CA TYR A 13 -15.81 23.94 -10.26
C TYR A 13 -15.48 24.73 -8.98
N SER A 14 -14.58 25.71 -9.07
CA SER A 14 -14.16 26.51 -7.91
C SER A 14 -15.33 27.28 -7.29
N ALA A 15 -16.21 27.87 -8.11
CA ALA A 15 -17.41 28.55 -7.62
C ALA A 15 -18.34 27.58 -6.89
N ALA A 16 -18.64 26.42 -7.51
CA ALA A 16 -19.50 25.40 -6.93
C ALA A 16 -18.93 24.81 -5.63
N ALA A 17 -17.63 24.47 -5.61
CA ALA A 17 -16.96 23.92 -4.44
C ALA A 17 -17.00 24.89 -3.25
N ASN A 18 -16.85 26.19 -3.50
CA ASN A 18 -16.96 27.21 -2.45
C ASN A 18 -18.39 27.39 -1.95
N LEU A 19 -19.39 27.29 -2.83
CA LEU A 19 -20.81 27.41 -2.47
C LEU A 19 -21.27 26.21 -1.63
N ILE A 20 -20.85 25.00 -2.00
CA ILE A 20 -21.27 23.74 -1.36
C ILE A 20 -20.47 23.47 -0.07
N ALA A 21 -19.33 24.14 0.15
CA ALA A 21 -18.43 23.88 1.27
C ALA A 21 -19.10 23.77 2.65
N PRO A 22 -20.07 24.62 3.05
CA PRO A 22 -20.72 24.48 4.36
C PRO A 22 -21.54 23.18 4.50
N LEU A 23 -22.26 22.80 3.44
CA LEU A 23 -23.05 21.55 3.40
C LEU A 23 -22.15 20.32 3.34
N ALA A 24 -21.10 20.37 2.53
CA ALA A 24 -20.09 19.32 2.47
C ALA A 24 -19.40 19.14 3.83
N TYR A 25 -19.09 20.23 4.53
CA TYR A 25 -18.52 20.18 5.88
C TYR A 25 -19.47 19.53 6.87
N ALA A 26 -20.75 19.92 6.90
CA ALA A 26 -21.73 19.31 7.78
C ALA A 26 -21.79 17.78 7.58
N ARG A 27 -21.92 17.32 6.33
CA ARG A 27 -21.99 15.89 6.00
C ARG A 27 -20.71 15.14 6.39
N VAL A 28 -19.54 15.70 6.10
CA VAL A 28 -18.26 15.05 6.42
C VAL A 28 -18.03 15.02 7.93
N LYS A 29 -18.37 16.11 8.64
CA LYS A 29 -18.30 16.20 10.10
C LYS A 29 -19.15 15.11 10.75
N ASP A 30 -20.40 14.95 10.31
CA ASP A 30 -21.31 13.94 10.85
C ASP A 30 -20.80 12.51 10.56
N LYS A 31 -20.25 12.29 9.36
CA LYS A 31 -19.62 11.01 9.01
C LYS A 31 -18.42 10.69 9.89
N LEU A 32 -17.52 11.64 10.14
CA LEU A 32 -16.33 11.43 10.98
C LEU A 32 -16.72 11.21 12.45
N ALA A 33 -17.70 11.97 12.95
CA ALA A 33 -18.22 11.80 14.30
C ALA A 33 -18.83 10.41 14.51
N ALA A 34 -19.56 9.88 13.52
CA ALA A 34 -20.10 8.52 13.54
C ALA A 34 -19.02 7.41 13.46
N GLN A 35 -17.77 7.77 13.20
CA GLN A 35 -16.61 6.86 13.16
C GLN A 35 -15.67 7.09 14.35
N ASP A 36 -16.19 7.61 15.46
CA ASP A 36 -15.49 7.86 16.72
C ASP A 36 -14.22 8.73 16.56
N THR A 37 -14.24 9.64 15.58
CA THR A 37 -13.16 10.62 15.42
C THR A 37 -13.24 11.67 16.51
N ASP A 38 -12.11 11.99 17.15
CA ASP A 38 -12.00 13.05 18.15
C ASP A 38 -12.66 14.37 17.65
N PRO A 39 -13.65 14.91 18.38
CA PRO A 39 -14.32 16.16 18.04
C PRO A 39 -13.38 17.34 17.77
N ALA A 40 -12.22 17.40 18.45
CA ALA A 40 -11.21 18.44 18.26
C ALA A 40 -10.61 18.44 16.85
N ARG A 41 -10.68 17.30 16.16
CA ARG A 41 -10.14 17.10 14.81
C ARG A 41 -11.14 17.38 13.70
N LEU A 42 -12.44 17.46 14.00
CA LEU A 42 -13.47 17.74 12.99
C LEU A 42 -13.22 19.07 12.22
N PRO A 43 -12.78 20.17 12.88
CA PRO A 43 -12.46 21.42 12.20
C PRO A 43 -11.28 21.33 11.20
N GLU A 44 -10.46 20.27 11.25
CA GLU A 44 -9.35 20.05 10.31
C GLU A 44 -9.83 20.01 8.86
N ARG A 45 -11.04 19.49 8.61
CA ARG A 45 -11.69 19.50 7.28
C ARG A 45 -11.97 20.91 6.75
N MET A 46 -12.02 21.90 7.63
CA MET A 46 -12.09 23.32 7.27
C MET A 46 -10.71 24.00 7.31
N GLY A 47 -9.62 23.24 7.32
CA GLY A 47 -8.25 23.75 7.36
C GLY A 47 -7.85 24.36 8.70
N ARG A 48 -8.56 24.05 9.79
CA ARG A 48 -8.18 24.47 11.14
C ARG A 48 -7.41 23.34 11.81
N ALA A 49 -6.08 23.46 11.86
CA ALA A 49 -5.23 22.45 12.46
C ALA A 49 -5.54 22.29 13.96
N SER A 50 -5.50 21.04 14.43
CA SER A 50 -5.69 20.66 15.84
C SER A 50 -4.41 20.73 16.66
N VAL A 51 -3.26 20.82 15.99
CA VAL A 51 -1.92 20.84 16.60
C VAL A 51 -1.10 22.02 16.07
N LYS A 52 0.02 22.33 16.73
CA LYS A 52 0.94 23.38 16.27
C LYS A 52 1.85 22.85 15.17
N ARG A 53 2.06 23.64 14.11
CA ARG A 53 3.10 23.39 13.10
C ARG A 53 4.47 23.25 13.80
N PRO A 54 5.27 22.20 13.49
CA PRO A 54 6.64 22.11 13.97
C PRO A 54 7.53 23.23 13.41
N ASN A 55 8.64 23.49 14.08
CA ASN A 55 9.66 24.44 13.60
C ASN A 55 10.45 23.83 12.44
N GLY A 56 11.04 24.68 11.61
CA GLY A 56 11.89 24.24 10.49
C GLY A 56 11.11 23.84 9.24
N LEU A 57 11.77 23.00 8.43
CA LEU A 57 11.28 22.51 7.15
C LEU A 57 10.18 21.47 7.34
N LEU A 58 9.11 21.61 6.56
CA LEU A 58 7.95 20.73 6.60
C LEU A 58 7.60 20.24 5.20
N ILE A 59 7.69 18.93 4.97
CA ILE A 59 7.22 18.32 3.72
C ILE A 59 5.80 17.80 3.91
N TRP A 60 4.89 18.22 3.04
CA TRP A 60 3.50 17.79 3.07
C TRP A 60 3.23 16.65 2.09
N PHE A 61 2.85 15.48 2.59
CA PHE A 61 2.33 14.35 1.82
C PHE A 61 0.79 14.35 1.79
N HIS A 62 0.21 14.27 0.60
CA HIS A 62 -1.22 14.06 0.40
C HIS A 62 -1.51 12.65 -0.12
N ALA A 63 -2.10 11.82 0.76
CA ALA A 63 -2.42 10.42 0.51
C ALA A 63 -3.85 10.16 1.00
N ALA A 64 -4.84 10.19 0.10
CA ALA A 64 -6.24 10.24 0.49
C ALA A 64 -6.78 8.92 1.06
N SER A 65 -6.23 7.79 0.58
CA SER A 65 -6.67 6.44 0.96
C SER A 65 -5.72 5.74 1.93
N VAL A 66 -6.19 4.61 2.51
CA VAL A 66 -5.40 3.78 3.43
C VAL A 66 -4.16 3.23 2.73
N GLY A 67 -4.33 2.71 1.50
CA GLY A 67 -3.24 2.11 0.72
C GLY A 67 -2.18 3.14 0.31
N GLU A 68 -2.60 4.32 -0.16
CA GLU A 68 -1.68 5.42 -0.46
C GLU A 68 -0.94 5.87 0.80
N SER A 69 -1.67 6.04 1.91
CA SER A 69 -1.09 6.51 3.16
C SER A 69 -0.03 5.54 3.67
N GLN A 70 -0.30 4.23 3.62
CA GLN A 70 0.68 3.20 3.98
C GLN A 70 1.90 3.20 3.06
N SER A 71 1.69 3.38 1.75
CA SER A 71 2.76 3.33 0.75
C SER A 71 3.77 4.47 0.92
N VAL A 72 3.35 5.63 1.43
CA VAL A 72 4.27 6.75 1.69
C VAL A 72 4.96 6.70 3.05
N LEU A 73 4.52 5.88 4.00
CA LEU A 73 5.15 5.85 5.33
C LEU A 73 6.63 5.44 5.24
N ARG A 74 6.97 4.45 4.39
CA ARG A 74 8.36 4.04 4.23
C ARG A 74 9.22 5.12 3.57
N LEU A 75 8.68 5.80 2.55
CA LEU A 75 9.35 6.94 1.93
C LEU A 75 9.58 8.07 2.95
N ILE A 76 8.58 8.39 3.78
CA ILE A 76 8.72 9.39 4.86
C ILE A 76 9.78 8.97 5.88
N THR A 77 9.77 7.71 6.33
CA THR A 77 10.81 7.19 7.24
C THR A 77 12.19 7.36 6.65
N HIS A 78 12.37 6.89 5.42
CA HIS A 78 13.65 6.93 4.72
C HIS A 78 14.14 8.38 4.49
N MET A 79 13.27 9.29 4.03
CA MET A 79 13.59 10.71 3.92
C MET A 79 13.93 11.34 5.28
N GLY A 80 13.27 10.92 6.36
CA GLY A 80 13.57 11.38 7.71
C GLY A 80 14.90 10.85 8.26
N GLU A 81 15.33 9.67 7.85
CA GLU A 81 16.65 9.11 8.17
C GLU A 81 17.76 9.84 7.40
N ALA A 82 17.55 10.07 6.10
CA ALA A 82 18.46 10.81 5.24
C ALA A 82 18.55 12.31 5.62
N CYS A 83 17.45 12.90 6.11
CA CYS A 83 17.35 14.32 6.46
C CYS A 83 16.85 14.52 7.92
N PRO A 84 17.75 14.46 8.94
CA PRO A 84 17.36 14.49 10.35
C PRO A 84 16.62 15.76 10.81
N GLY A 85 16.77 16.89 10.10
CA GLY A 85 16.12 18.17 10.40
C GLY A 85 14.69 18.32 9.88
N TRP A 86 14.20 17.35 9.08
CA TRP A 86 12.93 17.48 8.38
C TRP A 86 11.77 17.00 9.24
N SER A 87 10.66 17.74 9.16
CA SER A 87 9.36 17.33 9.67
C SER A 87 8.41 17.00 8.53
N PHE A 88 7.43 16.15 8.80
CA PHE A 88 6.50 15.66 7.79
C PHE A 88 5.05 15.88 8.22
N LEU A 89 4.20 16.24 7.27
CA LEU A 89 2.76 16.31 7.43
C LEU A 89 2.12 15.33 6.45
N ILE A 90 1.34 14.38 6.94
CA ILE A 90 0.53 13.50 6.08
C ILE A 90 -0.94 13.86 6.20
N THR A 91 -1.62 13.95 5.06
CA THR A 91 -3.07 14.21 5.00
C THR A 91 -3.84 13.10 4.32
N SER A 92 -4.96 12.69 4.92
CA SER A 92 -5.90 11.71 4.35
C SER A 92 -7.36 12.08 4.62
N GLY A 93 -8.30 11.43 3.93
CA GLY A 93 -9.72 11.84 3.92
C GLY A 93 -10.66 11.10 4.88
N THR A 94 -10.30 9.89 5.31
CA THR A 94 -11.21 8.95 6.00
C THR A 94 -10.75 8.66 7.43
N ALA A 95 -11.67 8.41 8.37
CA ALA A 95 -11.32 8.00 9.74
C ALA A 95 -10.46 6.72 9.77
N THR A 96 -10.77 5.73 8.92
CA THR A 96 -10.01 4.48 8.80
C THR A 96 -8.54 4.74 8.43
N SER A 97 -8.28 5.58 7.42
CA SER A 97 -6.91 5.98 7.06
C SER A 97 -6.21 6.69 8.23
N ALA A 98 -6.92 7.57 8.95
CA ALA A 98 -6.34 8.26 10.11
C ALA A 98 -5.96 7.30 11.24
N GLN A 99 -6.82 6.33 11.57
CA GLN A 99 -6.57 5.31 12.60
C GLN A 99 -5.37 4.42 12.22
N VAL A 100 -5.32 3.95 10.97
CA VAL A 100 -4.23 3.11 10.47
C VAL A 100 -2.90 3.87 10.48
N VAL A 101 -2.89 5.12 9.98
CA VAL A 101 -1.69 5.94 9.95
C VAL A 101 -1.20 6.27 11.35
N ALA A 102 -2.09 6.63 12.29
CA ALA A 102 -1.72 7.04 13.65
C ALA A 102 -0.88 5.98 14.40
N THR A 103 -1.12 4.70 14.14
CA THR A 103 -0.36 3.59 14.77
C THR A 103 1.01 3.33 14.14
N ARG A 104 1.30 3.95 12.99
CA ARG A 104 2.51 3.69 12.18
C ARG A 104 3.22 4.97 11.74
N LEU A 105 2.91 6.11 12.34
CA LEU A 105 3.52 7.39 11.97
C LEU A 105 5.04 7.33 12.22
N PRO A 106 5.87 7.65 11.22
CA PRO A 106 7.31 7.80 11.41
C PRO A 106 7.62 8.93 12.40
N PRO A 107 8.82 8.94 13.00
CA PRO A 107 9.28 10.07 13.81
C PRO A 107 9.11 11.41 13.08
N ARG A 108 8.82 12.49 13.83
CA ARG A 108 8.63 13.85 13.31
C ARG A 108 7.54 13.98 12.23
N THR A 109 6.59 13.03 12.21
CA THR A 109 5.46 13.06 11.29
C THR A 109 4.16 13.38 12.03
N THR A 110 3.38 14.30 11.49
CA THR A 110 2.04 14.64 11.99
C THR A 110 0.99 14.25 10.96
N HIS A 111 -0.12 13.66 11.41
CA HIS A 111 -1.30 13.44 10.57
C HIS A 111 -2.34 14.55 10.77
N GLN A 112 -2.98 14.97 9.68
CA GLN A 112 -4.18 15.80 9.72
C GLN A 112 -5.20 15.33 8.67
N PHE A 113 -6.51 15.45 8.92
CA PHE A 113 -7.47 15.31 7.84
C PHE A 113 -7.24 16.35 6.75
N ALA A 114 -7.30 15.90 5.49
CA ALA A 114 -7.19 16.80 4.35
C ALA A 114 -8.31 17.85 4.42
N PRO A 115 -8.01 19.14 4.19
CA PRO A 115 -9.06 20.16 4.11
C PRO A 115 -10.00 19.88 2.91
N LEU A 116 -11.25 20.33 3.01
CA LEU A 116 -12.17 20.35 1.87
C LEU A 116 -11.60 21.19 0.74
N ASP A 117 -11.93 20.83 -0.51
CA ASP A 117 -11.45 21.52 -1.72
C ASP A 117 -12.15 22.88 -1.95
N ALA A 118 -12.12 23.71 -0.92
CA ALA A 118 -12.75 25.01 -0.82
C ALA A 118 -11.71 26.05 -0.42
N ARG A 119 -11.78 27.22 -1.06
CA ARG A 119 -10.85 28.35 -0.88
C ARG A 119 -10.49 28.60 0.57
N ARG A 120 -11.50 28.84 1.41
CA ARG A 120 -11.26 29.20 2.82
C ARG A 120 -10.63 28.08 3.63
N ALA A 121 -10.90 26.82 3.28
CA ALA A 121 -10.33 25.67 3.97
C ALA A 121 -8.86 25.49 3.57
N ILE A 122 -8.57 25.49 2.27
CA ILE A 122 -7.19 25.37 1.76
C ILE A 122 -6.34 26.57 2.22
N ASP A 123 -6.85 27.80 2.16
CA ASP A 123 -6.09 28.99 2.57
C ASP A 123 -5.69 28.93 4.05
N ARG A 124 -6.60 28.48 4.92
CA ARG A 124 -6.28 28.30 6.35
C ARG A 124 -5.27 27.20 6.59
N PHE A 125 -5.42 26.09 5.86
CA PHE A 125 -4.49 24.95 5.93
C PHE A 125 -3.06 25.40 5.55
N LEU A 126 -2.90 26.05 4.39
CA LEU A 126 -1.61 26.52 3.90
C LEU A 126 -1.03 27.61 4.81
N ALA A 127 -1.85 28.53 5.31
CA ALA A 127 -1.39 29.59 6.23
C ALA A 127 -0.89 29.04 7.58
N HIS A 128 -1.51 27.96 8.08
CA HIS A 128 -1.04 27.31 9.30
C HIS A 128 0.24 26.50 9.04
N TRP A 129 0.17 25.55 8.11
CA TRP A 129 1.21 24.54 7.92
C TRP A 129 2.43 25.05 7.18
N ARG A 130 2.29 26.02 6.27
CA ARG A 130 3.42 26.61 5.51
C ARG A 130 4.44 25.54 5.09
N PRO A 131 4.01 24.51 4.32
CA PRO A 131 4.91 23.45 3.90
C PRO A 131 5.95 24.02 2.94
N THR A 132 7.17 23.50 3.02
CA THR A 132 8.27 23.85 2.11
C THR A 132 8.05 23.22 0.74
N ALA A 133 7.50 22.02 0.69
CA ALA A 133 7.06 21.36 -0.54
C ALA A 133 5.85 20.44 -0.28
N ALA A 134 5.14 20.08 -1.36
CA ALA A 134 4.00 19.17 -1.29
C ALA A 134 4.12 18.00 -2.26
N ILE A 135 3.91 16.78 -1.78
CA ILE A 135 4.00 15.53 -2.54
C ILE A 135 2.62 14.89 -2.55
N PHE A 136 2.04 14.77 -3.74
CA PHE A 136 0.75 14.14 -3.98
C PHE A 136 0.95 12.70 -4.41
N VAL A 137 0.04 11.81 -3.99
CA VAL A 137 0.17 10.36 -4.21
C VAL A 137 -0.99 9.87 -5.07
N GLU A 138 -0.66 9.09 -6.10
CA GLU A 138 -1.62 8.48 -7.03
C GLU A 138 -2.50 9.48 -7.81
N SER A 139 -3.82 9.49 -7.56
CA SER A 139 -4.82 10.07 -8.48
C SER A 139 -5.75 11.10 -7.82
N GLU A 140 -5.51 11.48 -6.56
CA GLU A 140 -6.39 12.36 -5.79
C GLU A 140 -6.05 13.84 -6.02
N LEU A 141 -6.47 14.30 -7.19
CA LEU A 141 -6.11 15.59 -7.76
C LEU A 141 -7.26 16.60 -7.61
N TRP A 142 -7.24 17.34 -6.50
CA TRP A 142 -8.28 18.30 -6.15
C TRP A 142 -7.99 19.71 -6.72
N PRO A 143 -8.86 20.26 -7.60
CA PRO A 143 -8.55 21.49 -8.33
C PRO A 143 -8.17 22.70 -7.48
N GLN A 144 -8.90 22.99 -6.40
CA GLN A 144 -8.57 24.15 -5.56
C GLN A 144 -7.33 23.91 -4.71
N MET A 145 -7.12 22.68 -4.23
CA MET A 145 -5.92 22.29 -3.49
C MET A 145 -4.68 22.49 -4.36
N LEU A 146 -4.66 21.94 -5.57
CA LEU A 146 -3.51 22.07 -6.49
C LEU A 146 -3.25 23.52 -6.89
N THR A 147 -4.29 24.23 -7.33
CA THR A 147 -4.12 25.60 -7.83
C THR A 147 -3.74 26.58 -6.72
N ARG A 148 -4.21 26.38 -5.48
CA ARG A 148 -3.88 27.26 -4.35
C ARG A 148 -2.52 26.96 -3.74
N THR A 149 -2.14 25.68 -3.63
CA THR A 149 -0.78 25.30 -3.21
C THR A 149 0.25 25.87 -4.17
N HIS A 150 0.03 25.72 -5.48
CA HIS A 150 0.86 26.36 -6.50
C HIS A 150 0.87 27.89 -6.38
N ALA A 151 -0.29 28.52 -6.18
CA ALA A 151 -0.38 29.98 -6.04
C ALA A 151 0.31 30.52 -4.77
N ALA A 152 0.47 29.68 -3.74
CA ALA A 152 1.25 29.98 -2.54
C ALA A 152 2.77 29.83 -2.76
N GLY A 153 3.22 29.45 -3.97
CA GLY A 153 4.63 29.29 -4.30
C GLY A 153 5.25 28.00 -3.77
N ILE A 154 4.43 27.03 -3.36
CA ILE A 154 4.91 25.75 -2.81
C ILE A 154 5.22 24.82 -3.99
N PRO A 155 6.47 24.34 -4.16
CA PRO A 155 6.81 23.36 -5.17
C PRO A 155 6.07 22.04 -4.91
N MET A 156 5.65 21.37 -5.98
CA MET A 156 4.84 20.16 -5.88
C MET A 156 5.36 19.03 -6.75
N ALA A 157 5.27 17.81 -6.24
CA ALA A 157 5.51 16.57 -6.98
C ALA A 157 4.27 15.68 -6.95
N LEU A 158 4.09 14.86 -7.99
CA LEU A 158 3.10 13.80 -8.04
C LEU A 158 3.83 12.46 -8.16
N ILE A 159 3.73 11.61 -7.15
CA ILE A 159 4.38 10.29 -7.13
C ILE A 159 3.34 9.18 -7.23
N ASN A 160 3.78 8.02 -7.73
CA ASN A 160 2.91 6.87 -7.94
C ASN A 160 1.70 7.18 -8.83
N ALA A 161 1.83 8.14 -9.75
CA ALA A 161 0.72 8.62 -10.58
C ALA A 161 0.14 7.47 -11.38
N ARG A 162 -1.19 7.42 -11.45
CA ARG A 162 -1.94 6.41 -12.21
C ARG A 162 -3.04 7.07 -13.01
N ILE A 163 -3.24 6.62 -14.24
CA ILE A 163 -4.38 7.06 -15.05
C ILE A 163 -4.94 5.86 -15.81
N SER A 164 -6.24 5.58 -15.64
CA SER A 164 -6.90 4.56 -16.46
C SER A 164 -7.04 5.07 -17.91
N ASP A 165 -7.15 4.16 -18.88
CA ASP A 165 -7.39 4.54 -20.28
C ASP A 165 -8.68 5.36 -20.43
N GLY A 166 -9.71 5.05 -19.64
CA GLY A 166 -10.96 5.81 -19.59
C GLY A 166 -10.74 7.25 -19.10
N SER A 167 -9.99 7.40 -18.01
CA SER A 167 -9.61 8.71 -17.48
C SER A 167 -8.75 9.49 -18.48
N ALA A 168 -7.77 8.85 -19.11
CA ALA A 168 -6.91 9.47 -20.11
C ALA A 168 -7.72 9.98 -21.31
N ARG A 169 -8.67 9.18 -21.83
CA ARG A 169 -9.59 9.62 -22.89
C ARG A 169 -10.42 10.84 -22.47
N ASN A 170 -10.87 10.90 -21.22
CA ASN A 170 -11.62 12.05 -20.72
C ASN A 170 -10.74 13.30 -20.61
N TRP A 171 -9.51 13.17 -20.11
CA TRP A 171 -8.57 14.29 -20.06
C TRP A 171 -8.17 14.82 -21.44
N LYS A 172 -8.07 13.94 -22.45
CA LYS A 172 -7.82 14.32 -23.84
C LYS A 172 -8.94 15.19 -24.44
N ARG A 173 -10.17 15.11 -23.92
CA ARG A 173 -11.28 16.01 -24.34
C ARG A 173 -11.16 17.43 -23.78
N ALA A 174 -10.35 17.62 -22.73
CA ALA A 174 -10.14 18.92 -22.07
C ALA A 174 -8.64 19.20 -21.81
N PRO A 175 -7.78 19.23 -22.85
CA PRO A 175 -6.32 19.25 -22.68
C PRO A 175 -5.81 20.56 -22.04
N LYS A 176 -6.54 21.67 -22.20
CA LYS A 176 -6.23 22.93 -21.49
C LYS A 176 -6.44 22.79 -19.98
N THR A 177 -7.49 22.09 -19.58
CA THR A 177 -7.80 21.79 -18.17
C THR A 177 -6.77 20.82 -17.59
N ALA A 178 -6.45 19.75 -18.33
CA ALA A 178 -5.41 18.79 -17.94
C ALA A 178 -4.08 19.50 -17.67
N ARG A 179 -3.57 20.26 -18.65
CA ARG A 179 -2.30 21.00 -18.51
C ARG A 179 -2.35 22.05 -17.40
N HIS A 180 -3.48 22.72 -17.21
CA HIS A 180 -3.62 23.68 -16.11
C HIS A 180 -3.65 23.00 -14.73
N LEU A 181 -4.21 21.80 -14.58
CA LEU A 181 -4.21 21.12 -13.28
C LEU A 181 -2.93 20.35 -13.00
N LEU A 182 -2.41 19.63 -14.00
CA LEU A 182 -1.28 18.73 -13.83
C LEU A 182 0.06 19.43 -14.05
N GLY A 183 0.12 20.46 -14.90
CA GLY A 183 1.34 21.24 -15.11
C GLY A 183 1.68 22.19 -13.96
N VAL A 184 1.19 21.91 -12.75
CA VAL A 184 1.62 22.57 -11.49
C VAL A 184 2.71 21.77 -10.79
N PHE A 185 2.85 20.49 -11.13
CA PHE A 185 3.87 19.63 -10.59
C PHE A 185 5.18 19.92 -11.29
N ALA A 186 6.24 20.14 -10.50
CA ALA A 186 7.61 20.21 -10.99
C ALA A 186 8.10 18.82 -11.40
N HIS A 187 7.58 17.78 -10.74
CA HIS A 187 7.97 16.39 -10.95
C HIS A 187 6.78 15.45 -10.97
N ILE A 188 6.79 14.46 -11.86
CA ILE A 188 5.74 13.43 -11.92
C ILE A 188 6.38 12.04 -12.12
N HIS A 189 6.23 11.17 -11.13
CA HIS A 189 6.56 9.75 -11.21
C HIS A 189 5.30 8.91 -11.40
N THR A 190 5.24 8.15 -12.48
CA THR A 190 4.11 7.26 -12.79
C THR A 190 4.39 5.82 -12.38
N GLN A 191 3.35 5.02 -12.15
CA GLN A 191 3.47 3.60 -11.77
C GLN A 191 3.95 2.69 -12.90
N ASP A 192 3.54 3.02 -14.13
CA ASP A 192 3.79 2.20 -15.31
C ASP A 192 4.07 3.10 -16.53
N ALA A 193 4.73 2.53 -17.54
CA ALA A 193 5.09 3.22 -18.78
C ALA A 193 3.84 3.66 -19.56
N ARG A 194 2.74 2.91 -19.45
CA ARG A 194 1.45 3.26 -20.06
C ARG A 194 0.92 4.59 -19.52
N THR A 195 0.98 4.80 -18.22
CA THR A 195 0.57 6.05 -17.57
C THR A 195 1.49 7.19 -17.99
N THR A 196 2.80 6.95 -18.11
CA THR A 196 3.75 7.94 -18.64
C THR A 196 3.33 8.40 -20.04
N ALA A 197 3.06 7.46 -20.94
CA ALA A 197 2.61 7.75 -22.29
C ALA A 197 1.30 8.57 -22.31
N HIS A 198 0.33 8.20 -21.46
CA HIS A 198 -0.91 8.97 -21.34
C HIS A 198 -0.68 10.40 -20.85
N LEU A 199 0.25 10.63 -19.91
CA LEU A 199 0.57 11.99 -19.45
C LEU A 199 1.36 12.79 -20.51
N HIS A 200 2.24 12.14 -21.26
CA HIS A 200 2.95 12.74 -22.38
C HIS A 200 1.97 13.21 -23.47
N ASP A 201 0.97 12.37 -23.81
CA ASP A 201 -0.10 12.73 -24.75
C ASP A 201 -0.93 13.95 -24.29
N LEU A 202 -0.98 14.22 -22.98
CA LEU A 202 -1.64 15.40 -22.40
C LEU A 202 -0.72 16.64 -22.38
N GLY A 203 0.53 16.52 -22.84
CA GLY A 203 1.52 17.58 -22.89
C GLY A 203 2.38 17.71 -21.62
N LEU A 204 2.45 16.67 -20.79
CA LEU A 204 3.28 16.61 -19.58
C LEU A 204 4.55 15.80 -19.84
N GLY A 205 5.39 16.27 -20.76
CA GLY A 205 6.59 15.55 -21.19
C GLY A 205 7.67 15.34 -20.11
N HIS A 206 7.55 16.01 -18.96
CA HIS A 206 8.43 15.82 -17.80
C HIS A 206 7.98 14.66 -16.90
N ALA A 207 6.86 14.00 -17.21
CA ALA A 207 6.48 12.79 -16.48
C ALA A 207 7.46 11.66 -16.79
N MET A 208 7.89 10.95 -15.75
CA MET A 208 8.83 9.84 -15.84
C MET A 208 8.17 8.57 -15.32
N THR A 209 8.49 7.44 -15.95
CA THR A 209 8.13 6.13 -15.40
C THR A 209 8.97 5.91 -14.15
N GLY A 210 8.31 5.94 -12.99
CA GLY A 210 8.92 5.57 -11.72
C GLY A 210 8.63 4.11 -11.38
N GLN A 211 8.84 3.76 -10.12
CA GLN A 211 8.45 2.47 -9.56
C GLN A 211 7.16 2.60 -8.76
N ASN A 212 6.40 1.50 -8.67
CA ASN A 212 5.19 1.47 -7.88
C ASN A 212 5.53 1.55 -6.39
N LEU A 213 5.02 2.54 -5.64
CA LEU A 213 5.31 2.68 -4.20
C LEU A 213 4.93 1.45 -3.38
N LYS A 214 4.03 0.59 -3.86
CA LYS A 214 3.71 -0.69 -3.17
C LYS A 214 4.87 -1.67 -3.16
N SER A 215 5.82 -1.53 -4.09
CA SER A 215 7.11 -2.25 -4.04
C SER A 215 8.02 -1.78 -2.90
N LEU A 216 7.72 -0.59 -2.37
CA LEU A 216 8.48 0.11 -1.36
C LEU A 216 7.83 0.04 0.01
N SER A 217 6.89 -0.89 0.26
CA SER A 217 6.22 -1.03 1.57
C SER A 217 7.15 -1.58 2.66
N GLY A 218 8.21 -2.31 2.28
CA GLY A 218 9.14 -2.94 3.22
C GLY A 218 8.54 -4.16 3.93
N PRO A 219 9.25 -4.76 4.91
CA PRO A 219 8.70 -5.85 5.70
C PRO A 219 7.53 -5.36 6.57
N LEU A 220 6.50 -6.20 6.68
CA LEU A 220 5.38 -5.91 7.59
C LEU A 220 5.85 -6.08 9.05
N PRO A 221 5.42 -5.18 9.97
CA PRO A 221 5.76 -5.29 11.37
C PRO A 221 5.11 -6.52 12.01
N PHE A 222 5.77 -7.07 13.03
CA PHE A 222 5.27 -8.15 13.88
C PHE A 222 5.84 -8.01 15.30
N ASP A 223 5.21 -8.66 16.27
CA ASP A 223 5.73 -8.76 17.65
C ASP A 223 6.83 -9.84 17.72
N PRO A 224 8.08 -9.50 18.07
CA PRO A 224 9.16 -10.47 18.20
C PRO A 224 8.89 -11.57 19.24
N ALA A 225 8.24 -11.24 20.36
CA ALA A 225 7.96 -12.21 21.41
C ALA A 225 6.94 -13.26 20.93
N GLU A 226 5.93 -12.82 20.19
CA GLU A 226 4.94 -13.70 19.57
C GLU A 226 5.57 -14.55 18.46
N LYS A 227 6.47 -13.98 17.65
CA LYS A 227 7.25 -14.75 16.66
C LYS A 227 8.03 -15.87 17.34
N ASP A 228 8.75 -15.58 18.42
CA ASP A 228 9.53 -16.60 19.13
C ASP A 228 8.64 -17.67 19.76
N ARG A 229 7.49 -17.28 20.32
CA ARG A 229 6.51 -18.22 20.89
C ARG A 229 5.96 -19.16 19.81
N MET A 230 5.44 -18.61 18.71
CA MET A 230 4.88 -19.38 17.61
C MET A 230 5.95 -20.22 16.91
N GLY A 231 7.16 -19.69 16.75
CA GLY A 231 8.30 -20.39 16.18
C GLY A 231 8.66 -21.66 16.96
N ARG A 232 8.58 -21.63 18.29
CA ARG A 232 8.77 -22.83 19.13
C ARG A 232 7.68 -23.88 18.91
N LEU A 233 6.42 -23.47 18.69
CA LEU A 233 5.29 -24.39 18.49
C LEU A 233 5.35 -25.13 17.15
N ILE A 234 5.96 -24.52 16.14
CA ILE A 234 6.06 -25.08 14.78
C ILE A 234 7.45 -25.66 14.47
N SER A 235 8.37 -25.59 15.43
CA SER A 235 9.75 -26.03 15.26
C SER A 235 9.84 -27.49 14.82
N GLY A 236 10.69 -27.76 13.84
CA GLY A 236 10.92 -29.11 13.30
C GLY A 236 9.87 -29.60 12.28
N ARG A 237 8.83 -28.81 12.00
CA ARG A 237 7.80 -29.15 11.02
C ARG A 237 8.06 -28.45 9.69
N SER A 238 7.61 -29.04 8.58
CA SER A 238 7.50 -28.33 7.31
C SER A 238 6.32 -27.36 7.37
N VAL A 239 6.59 -26.06 7.32
CA VAL A 239 5.56 -25.02 7.43
C VAL A 239 5.48 -24.22 6.13
N TRP A 240 4.27 -24.00 5.66
CA TRP A 240 4.01 -23.08 4.55
C TRP A 240 2.77 -22.23 4.81
N LEU A 241 2.71 -21.09 4.14
CA LEU A 241 1.65 -20.10 4.30
C LEU A 241 0.80 -20.02 3.03
N ALA A 242 -0.52 -20.11 3.16
CA ALA A 242 -1.46 -19.59 2.18
C ALA A 242 -1.91 -18.19 2.62
N SER A 243 -1.41 -17.16 1.94
CA SER A 243 -1.66 -15.76 2.33
C SER A 243 -2.78 -15.13 1.50
N SER A 244 -3.73 -14.50 2.20
CA SER A 244 -4.80 -13.67 1.65
C SER A 244 -5.73 -14.41 0.68
N THR A 245 -6.20 -15.60 1.07
CA THR A 245 -7.12 -16.42 0.26
C THR A 245 -8.48 -15.74 0.04
N HIS A 246 -8.97 -15.81 -1.20
CA HIS A 246 -10.32 -15.41 -1.59
C HIS A 246 -11.27 -16.61 -1.70
N PRO A 247 -12.59 -16.39 -1.69
CA PRO A 247 -13.56 -17.44 -1.98
C PRO A 247 -13.22 -18.20 -3.26
N GLY A 248 -13.14 -19.53 -3.15
CA GLY A 248 -12.74 -20.44 -4.24
C GLY A 248 -11.27 -20.86 -4.20
N GLU A 249 -10.39 -20.08 -3.57
CA GLU A 249 -8.95 -20.42 -3.47
C GLU A 249 -8.65 -21.33 -2.27
N ASP A 250 -9.45 -21.26 -1.21
CA ASP A 250 -9.27 -22.08 0.00
C ASP A 250 -9.30 -23.58 -0.33
N ALA A 251 -10.21 -23.99 -1.22
CA ALA A 251 -10.30 -25.36 -1.70
C ALA A 251 -9.02 -25.81 -2.43
N VAL A 252 -8.36 -24.92 -3.18
CA VAL A 252 -7.08 -25.21 -3.83
C VAL A 252 -5.99 -25.43 -2.79
N MET A 253 -5.91 -24.54 -1.79
CA MET A 253 -4.90 -24.61 -0.73
C MET A 253 -5.07 -25.86 0.15
N LEU A 254 -6.29 -26.14 0.59
CA LEU A 254 -6.61 -27.29 1.43
C LEU A 254 -6.43 -28.62 0.68
N SER A 255 -6.79 -28.67 -0.62
CA SER A 255 -6.57 -29.86 -1.46
C SER A 255 -5.08 -30.12 -1.70
N ALA A 256 -4.30 -29.07 -1.96
CA ALA A 256 -2.84 -29.18 -2.08
C ALA A 256 -2.20 -29.65 -0.77
N HIS A 257 -2.64 -29.10 0.36
CA HIS A 257 -2.15 -29.50 1.68
C HIS A 257 -2.46 -30.97 1.99
N LYS A 258 -3.69 -31.41 1.71
CA LYS A 258 -4.10 -32.80 1.93
C LYS A 258 -3.25 -33.78 1.11
N ARG A 259 -2.83 -33.40 -0.10
CA ARG A 259 -1.88 -34.19 -0.91
C ARG A 259 -0.47 -34.16 -0.31
N LEU A 260 0.02 -33.01 0.14
CA LEU A 260 1.31 -32.88 0.81
C LEU A 260 1.40 -33.79 2.05
N LEU A 261 0.33 -33.87 2.85
CA LEU A 261 0.26 -34.71 4.04
C LEU A 261 0.43 -36.21 3.77
N GLN A 262 0.27 -36.67 2.51
CA GLN A 262 0.54 -38.05 2.13
C GLN A 262 2.04 -38.36 2.05
N GLN A 263 2.87 -37.33 1.85
CA GLN A 263 4.33 -37.43 1.77
C GLN A 263 5.01 -36.93 3.05
N ASP A 264 4.42 -35.89 3.67
CA ASP A 264 4.90 -35.27 4.91
C ASP A 264 3.74 -35.11 5.90
N PRO A 265 3.47 -36.13 6.75
CA PRO A 265 2.36 -36.13 7.70
C PRO A 265 2.44 -35.03 8.76
N ASP A 266 3.64 -34.48 9.01
CA ASP A 266 3.89 -33.45 10.00
C ASP A 266 3.80 -32.04 9.40
N ALA A 267 3.55 -31.90 8.09
CA ALA A 267 3.40 -30.59 7.45
C ALA A 267 2.27 -29.76 8.11
N LEU A 268 2.49 -28.45 8.19
CA LEU A 268 1.55 -27.48 8.75
C LEU A 268 1.26 -26.40 7.72
N LEU A 269 -0.02 -26.23 7.39
CA LEU A 269 -0.52 -25.08 6.65
C LEU A 269 -0.95 -23.96 7.61
N ILE A 270 -0.33 -22.80 7.50
CA ILE A 270 -0.89 -21.55 8.04
C ILE A 270 -1.81 -20.95 6.97
N LEU A 271 -3.11 -20.82 7.25
CA LEU A 271 -4.11 -20.30 6.31
C LEU A 271 -4.59 -18.92 6.75
N VAL A 272 -4.30 -17.88 5.97
CA VAL A 272 -4.71 -16.49 6.25
C VAL A 272 -5.76 -16.07 5.22
N PRO A 273 -7.05 -15.98 5.59
CA PRO A 273 -8.07 -15.50 4.66
C PRO A 273 -7.94 -13.99 4.42
N ARG A 274 -8.27 -13.54 3.20
CA ARG A 274 -8.32 -12.11 2.88
C ARG A 274 -9.31 -11.34 3.76
N HIS A 275 -10.39 -12.01 4.15
CA HIS A 275 -11.49 -11.50 4.96
C HIS A 275 -11.63 -12.37 6.23
N PRO A 276 -11.19 -11.90 7.40
CA PRO A 276 -11.20 -12.66 8.65
C PRO A 276 -12.58 -13.19 9.08
N ASP A 277 -13.65 -12.50 8.72
CA ASP A 277 -15.03 -12.91 8.98
C ASP A 277 -15.41 -14.26 8.34
N ARG A 278 -14.61 -14.74 7.37
CA ARG A 278 -14.75 -16.08 6.77
C ARG A 278 -14.27 -17.21 7.68
N GLY A 279 -13.63 -16.91 8.81
CA GLY A 279 -13.06 -17.87 9.74
C GLY A 279 -13.98 -19.05 10.11
N PRO A 280 -15.24 -18.83 10.54
CA PRO A 280 -16.15 -19.92 10.90
C PRO A 280 -16.49 -20.86 9.73
N ALA A 281 -16.65 -20.32 8.52
CA ALA A 281 -16.93 -21.12 7.34
C ALA A 281 -15.72 -21.99 6.97
N LEU A 282 -14.52 -21.43 7.01
CA LEU A 282 -13.28 -22.15 6.72
C LEU A 282 -12.97 -23.24 7.74
N GLU A 283 -13.26 -23.00 9.03
CA GLU A 283 -13.15 -24.03 10.07
C GLU A 283 -14.04 -25.24 9.76
N THR A 284 -15.24 -25.00 9.24
CA THR A 284 -16.16 -26.07 8.79
C THR A 284 -15.62 -26.81 7.56
N GLU A 285 -15.07 -26.08 6.58
CA GLU A 285 -14.47 -26.68 5.38
C GLU A 285 -13.25 -27.55 5.71
N ILE A 286 -12.38 -27.10 6.62
CA ILE A 286 -11.22 -27.85 7.11
C ILE A 286 -11.67 -29.17 7.74
N ALA A 287 -12.67 -29.12 8.63
CA ALA A 287 -13.23 -30.31 9.27
C ALA A 287 -13.88 -31.27 8.27
N ALA A 288 -14.62 -30.74 7.27
CA ALA A 288 -15.25 -31.55 6.23
C ALA A 288 -14.24 -32.31 5.35
N LEU A 289 -13.01 -31.80 5.23
CA LEU A 289 -11.92 -32.49 4.54
C LEU A 289 -11.21 -33.53 5.41
N GLY A 290 -11.60 -33.67 6.68
CA GLY A 290 -10.99 -34.56 7.66
C GLY A 290 -9.62 -34.07 8.15
N LEU A 291 -9.36 -32.77 8.07
CA LEU A 291 -8.12 -32.16 8.53
C LEU A 291 -8.29 -31.63 9.96
N ASN A 292 -7.24 -31.74 10.77
CA ASN A 292 -7.21 -31.19 12.12
C ASN A 292 -6.92 -29.69 12.08
N GLY A 293 -7.96 -28.87 12.24
CA GLY A 293 -7.87 -27.41 12.27
C GLY A 293 -7.71 -26.83 13.68
N ALA A 294 -6.98 -25.73 13.80
CA ALA A 294 -7.03 -24.84 14.96
C ALA A 294 -7.17 -23.39 14.50
N ARG A 295 -8.04 -22.62 15.16
CA ARG A 295 -8.42 -21.28 14.72
C ARG A 295 -7.92 -20.20 15.68
N ARG A 296 -7.22 -19.20 15.15
CA ARG A 296 -6.57 -18.16 15.96
C ARG A 296 -7.57 -17.25 16.66
N ALA A 297 -8.60 -16.77 15.97
CA ALA A 297 -9.56 -15.83 16.55
C ALA A 297 -10.33 -16.39 17.77
N THR A 298 -10.40 -17.71 17.92
CA THR A 298 -11.06 -18.39 19.05
C THR A 298 -10.08 -18.82 20.14
N GLY A 299 -8.80 -18.45 20.04
CA GLY A 299 -7.76 -18.87 20.98
C GLY A 299 -7.21 -20.28 20.75
N GLY A 300 -7.49 -20.89 19.59
CA GLY A 300 -6.98 -22.19 19.20
C GLY A 300 -5.44 -22.22 19.20
N GLN A 301 -4.89 -23.32 19.72
CA GLN A 301 -3.45 -23.53 19.83
C GLN A 301 -2.97 -24.53 18.78
N ILE A 302 -1.77 -24.33 18.27
CA ILE A 302 -1.08 -25.33 17.45
C ILE A 302 -0.60 -26.45 18.38
N THR A 303 -1.05 -27.67 18.12
CA THR A 303 -0.56 -28.89 18.75
C THR A 303 0.20 -29.75 17.73
N GLY A 304 0.78 -30.87 18.17
CA GLY A 304 1.43 -31.83 17.28
C GLY A 304 0.48 -32.44 16.24
N GLN A 305 -0.83 -32.45 16.50
CA GLN A 305 -1.85 -32.99 15.59
C GLN A 305 -2.46 -31.94 14.66
N THR A 306 -2.21 -30.65 14.88
CA THR A 306 -2.74 -29.57 14.05
C THR A 306 -2.12 -29.64 12.66
N GLN A 307 -2.96 -29.75 11.63
CA GLN A 307 -2.55 -29.75 10.22
C GLN A 307 -2.81 -28.41 9.56
N VAL A 308 -3.91 -27.73 9.94
CA VAL A 308 -4.24 -26.39 9.43
C VAL A 308 -4.39 -25.42 10.60
N TYR A 309 -3.61 -24.35 10.61
CA TYR A 309 -3.78 -23.24 11.53
C TYR A 309 -4.44 -22.07 10.80
N LEU A 310 -5.70 -21.79 11.12
CA LEU A 310 -6.49 -20.71 10.53
C LEU A 310 -6.19 -19.40 11.26
N ALA A 311 -5.40 -18.53 10.61
CA ALA A 311 -4.95 -17.26 11.12
C ALA A 311 -5.88 -16.11 10.67
N ASP A 312 -7.07 -16.06 11.23
CA ASP A 312 -8.19 -15.18 10.86
C ASP A 312 -8.28 -13.92 11.73
N THR A 313 -7.17 -13.21 11.87
CA THR A 313 -7.03 -11.99 12.71
C THR A 313 -6.37 -10.87 11.90
N LEU A 314 -6.76 -9.63 12.18
CA LEU A 314 -6.26 -8.46 11.47
C LEU A 314 -4.90 -8.01 11.99
N GLY A 315 -4.02 -7.59 11.07
CA GLY A 315 -2.74 -6.96 11.42
C GLY A 315 -1.59 -7.93 11.70
N GLU A 316 -1.82 -9.24 11.59
CA GLU A 316 -0.82 -10.27 11.95
C GLU A 316 -0.09 -10.88 10.74
N THR A 317 -0.36 -10.41 9.51
CA THR A 317 0.25 -10.96 8.29
C THR A 317 1.78 -10.94 8.32
N GLY A 318 2.39 -9.90 8.92
CA GLY A 318 3.84 -9.82 9.09
C GLY A 318 4.42 -10.94 9.95
N LEU A 319 3.69 -11.37 10.99
CA LEU A 319 4.08 -12.51 11.83
C LEU A 319 4.12 -13.79 10.99
N TRP A 320 3.09 -14.03 10.18
CA TRP A 320 3.02 -15.25 9.36
C TRP A 320 4.09 -15.29 8.28
N TYR A 321 4.36 -14.16 7.61
CA TYR A 321 5.49 -14.08 6.66
C TYR A 321 6.83 -14.32 7.35
N ALA A 322 7.04 -13.81 8.57
CA ALA A 322 8.29 -14.00 9.30
C ALA A 322 8.50 -15.43 9.82
N LEU A 323 7.43 -16.22 9.97
CA LEU A 323 7.46 -17.61 10.45
C LEU A 323 7.57 -18.63 9.32
N CYS A 324 7.04 -18.33 8.13
CA CYS A 324 6.91 -19.31 7.06
C CYS A 324 8.00 -19.11 5.99
N PRO A 325 8.87 -20.10 5.73
CA PRO A 325 9.92 -19.99 4.70
C PRO A 325 9.39 -20.04 3.27
N LEU A 326 8.15 -20.52 3.08
CA LEU A 326 7.47 -20.66 1.80
C LEU A 326 6.04 -20.13 1.91
N THR A 327 5.62 -19.31 0.95
CA THR A 327 4.31 -18.67 0.91
C THR A 327 3.68 -18.84 -0.46
N CYS A 328 2.48 -19.44 -0.51
CA CYS A 328 1.58 -19.31 -1.63
C CYS A 328 0.77 -18.02 -1.48
N LEU A 329 1.08 -17.02 -2.31
CA LEU A 329 0.36 -15.75 -2.32
C LEU A 329 -0.89 -15.89 -3.18
N CYS A 330 -2.06 -15.79 -2.55
CA CYS A 330 -3.34 -16.01 -3.20
C CYS A 330 -3.89 -14.72 -3.84
N GLY A 331 -5.17 -14.70 -4.21
CA GLY A 331 -5.75 -13.71 -5.12
C GLY A 331 -5.36 -13.97 -6.58
N THR A 332 -4.72 -15.10 -6.86
CA THR A 332 -4.08 -15.47 -8.12
C THR A 332 -4.62 -16.78 -8.72
N PHE A 333 -5.50 -17.48 -8.00
CA PHE A 333 -6.22 -18.66 -8.52
C PHE A 333 -7.68 -18.32 -8.87
N THR A 334 -8.08 -17.07 -8.63
CA THR A 334 -9.37 -16.49 -9.02
C THR A 334 -9.15 -15.13 -9.69
N PRO A 335 -10.16 -14.53 -10.34
CA PRO A 335 -10.06 -13.21 -10.98
C PRO A 335 -9.92 -12.03 -9.99
N ALA A 336 -9.37 -12.23 -8.79
CA ALA A 336 -9.13 -11.18 -7.81
C ALA A 336 -7.96 -10.24 -8.22
N GLY A 337 -7.08 -10.70 -9.10
CA GLY A 337 -6.05 -9.89 -9.75
C GLY A 337 -4.72 -9.84 -9.02
N GLY A 338 -4.50 -10.68 -8.01
CA GLY A 338 -3.26 -10.85 -7.26
C GLY A 338 -3.12 -9.93 -6.04
N HIS A 339 -2.15 -10.26 -5.19
CA HIS A 339 -1.65 -9.41 -4.10
C HIS A 339 -0.17 -9.08 -4.31
N THR A 340 0.37 -8.17 -3.51
CA THR A 340 1.76 -7.72 -3.63
C THR A 340 2.76 -8.81 -3.20
N PRO A 341 3.71 -9.24 -4.06
CA PRO A 341 4.73 -10.23 -3.69
C PRO A 341 5.87 -9.63 -2.85
N TYR A 342 5.95 -8.31 -2.72
CA TYR A 342 7.05 -7.65 -2.02
C TYR A 342 7.05 -7.92 -0.52
N GLU A 343 5.89 -7.97 0.13
CA GLU A 343 5.79 -8.21 1.58
C GLU A 343 6.37 -9.57 2.01
N PRO A 344 5.98 -10.72 1.41
CA PRO A 344 6.64 -12.00 1.71
C PRO A 344 8.10 -12.04 1.26
N ALA A 345 8.46 -11.34 0.18
CA ALA A 345 9.84 -11.27 -0.30
C ALA A 345 10.77 -10.55 0.70
N TYR A 346 10.36 -9.41 1.26
CA TYR A 346 11.10 -8.72 2.33
C TYR A 346 11.25 -9.58 3.59
N ALA A 347 10.24 -10.41 3.92
CA ALA A 347 10.32 -11.35 5.03
C ALA A 347 11.25 -12.55 4.74
N GLY A 348 11.72 -12.71 3.50
CA GLY A 348 12.58 -13.81 3.08
C GLY A 348 11.85 -15.14 2.92
N SER A 349 10.59 -15.07 2.50
CA SER A 349 9.79 -16.23 2.10
C SER A 349 9.91 -16.44 0.59
N ALA A 350 10.07 -17.70 0.17
CA ALA A 350 9.92 -18.08 -1.23
C ALA A 350 8.44 -17.98 -1.63
N ILE A 351 8.17 -17.60 -2.89
CA ILE A 351 6.81 -17.26 -3.31
C ILE A 351 6.30 -18.26 -4.35
N LEU A 352 5.14 -18.87 -4.05
CA LEU A 352 4.31 -19.56 -5.03
C LEU A 352 3.10 -18.67 -5.32
N HIS A 353 2.53 -18.77 -6.52
CA HIS A 353 1.29 -18.07 -6.85
C HIS A 353 0.56 -18.77 -8.01
N GLY A 354 -0.69 -18.39 -8.23
CA GLY A 354 -1.48 -18.81 -9.38
C GLY A 354 -1.30 -17.91 -10.60
N PRO A 355 -1.93 -18.24 -11.74
CA PRO A 355 -1.72 -17.54 -13.02
C PRO A 355 -2.53 -16.23 -13.18
N LEU A 356 -3.41 -15.86 -12.23
CA LEU A 356 -4.38 -14.78 -12.39
C LEU A 356 -4.02 -13.51 -11.60
N TYR A 357 -3.00 -12.76 -12.06
CA TYR A 357 -2.46 -11.58 -11.39
C TYR A 357 -2.61 -10.26 -12.19
N ALA A 358 -3.80 -10.01 -12.76
CA ALA A 358 -4.03 -8.86 -13.65
C ALA A 358 -3.65 -7.48 -13.07
N ASN A 359 -3.71 -7.28 -11.74
CA ASN A 359 -3.31 -6.01 -11.10
C ASN A 359 -1.80 -5.85 -10.95
N PHE A 360 -1.03 -6.91 -11.19
CA PHE A 360 0.41 -7.01 -11.01
C PHE A 360 1.08 -7.63 -12.25
N ALA A 361 0.52 -7.35 -13.44
CA ALA A 361 0.96 -7.90 -14.73
C ALA A 361 2.43 -7.61 -15.06
N ASP A 362 3.03 -6.56 -14.49
CA ASP A 362 4.45 -6.26 -14.64
C ASP A 362 5.30 -6.89 -13.52
N THR A 363 4.73 -7.09 -12.33
CA THR A 363 5.49 -7.55 -11.15
C THR A 363 5.71 -9.06 -11.16
N TYR A 364 4.66 -9.87 -11.38
CA TYR A 364 4.77 -11.33 -11.32
C TYR A 364 5.75 -11.89 -12.37
N PRO A 365 5.67 -11.50 -13.67
CA PRO A 365 6.66 -11.96 -14.65
C PRO A 365 8.10 -11.57 -14.29
N THR A 366 8.31 -10.41 -13.67
CA THR A 366 9.64 -9.96 -13.27
C THR A 366 10.20 -10.79 -12.11
N ILE A 367 9.38 -11.08 -11.08
CA ILE A 367 9.82 -11.90 -9.95
C ILE A 367 9.99 -13.37 -10.35
N ASP A 368 9.17 -13.90 -11.26
CA ASP A 368 9.33 -15.24 -11.85
C ASP A 368 10.62 -15.36 -12.65
N ALA A 369 10.92 -14.37 -13.50
CA ALA A 369 12.16 -14.34 -14.28
C ALA A 369 13.41 -14.27 -13.40
N SER A 370 13.30 -13.69 -12.20
CA SER A 370 14.39 -13.69 -11.22
C SER A 370 14.54 -15.02 -10.46
N GLY A 371 13.62 -15.97 -10.63
CA GLY A 371 13.60 -17.25 -9.89
C GLY A 371 13.26 -17.10 -8.41
N ALA A 372 12.71 -15.96 -8.01
CA ALA A 372 12.26 -15.66 -6.64
C ALA A 372 10.80 -16.10 -6.39
N ALA A 373 10.03 -16.27 -7.46
CA ALA A 373 8.68 -16.80 -7.44
C ALA A 373 8.53 -17.98 -8.41
N HIS A 374 7.47 -18.77 -8.23
CA HIS A 374 7.11 -19.86 -9.13
C HIS A 374 5.58 -19.93 -9.28
N GLU A 375 5.12 -19.79 -10.53
CA GLU A 375 3.72 -19.97 -10.89
C GLU A 375 3.29 -21.44 -10.83
N VAL A 376 2.14 -21.71 -10.21
CA VAL A 376 1.49 -23.02 -10.13
C VAL A 376 0.04 -22.91 -10.61
N ALA A 377 -0.38 -23.80 -11.51
CA ALA A 377 -1.69 -23.67 -12.15
C ALA A 377 -2.87 -24.07 -11.24
N ASP A 378 -2.67 -25.06 -10.36
CA ASP A 378 -3.75 -25.67 -9.58
C ASP A 378 -3.25 -26.36 -8.29
N ALA A 379 -4.14 -27.06 -7.59
CA ALA A 379 -3.84 -27.77 -6.34
C ALA A 379 -2.83 -28.92 -6.52
N ALA A 380 -2.78 -29.55 -7.69
CA ALA A 380 -1.84 -30.63 -7.98
C ALA A 380 -0.42 -30.08 -8.17
N ALA A 381 -0.30 -29.05 -9.00
CA ALA A 381 0.97 -28.34 -9.22
C ALA A 381 1.48 -27.71 -7.92
N LEU A 382 0.59 -27.10 -7.13
CA LEU A 382 0.93 -26.56 -5.81
C LEU A 382 1.46 -27.65 -4.86
N ALA A 383 0.79 -28.80 -4.75
CA ALA A 383 1.25 -29.90 -3.91
C ALA A 383 2.63 -30.42 -4.33
N GLN A 384 2.90 -30.52 -5.64
CA GLN A 384 4.19 -30.94 -6.17
C GLN A 384 5.30 -29.92 -5.86
N ALA A 385 5.03 -28.63 -6.06
CA ALA A 385 5.96 -27.55 -5.75
C ALA A 385 6.27 -27.50 -4.24
N LEU A 386 5.24 -27.62 -3.39
CA LEU A 386 5.40 -27.71 -1.93
C LEU A 386 6.28 -28.90 -1.54
N THR A 387 5.98 -30.10 -2.06
CA THR A 387 6.76 -31.30 -1.77
C THR A 387 8.23 -31.13 -2.16
N THR A 388 8.48 -30.59 -3.36
CA THR A 388 9.83 -30.37 -3.89
C THR A 388 10.61 -29.37 -3.03
N LEU A 389 10.04 -28.19 -2.77
CA LEU A 389 10.72 -27.11 -2.06
C LEU A 389 10.89 -27.39 -0.56
N LEU A 390 9.92 -28.05 0.08
CA LEU A 390 10.02 -28.37 1.51
C LEU A 390 11.01 -29.54 1.76
N THR A 391 11.20 -30.43 0.78
CA THR A 391 12.20 -31.51 0.87
C THR A 391 13.60 -31.02 0.50
N ASP A 392 13.73 -30.21 -0.56
CA ASP A 392 15.00 -29.62 -0.99
C ASP A 392 15.22 -28.25 -0.33
N THR A 393 15.76 -28.29 0.89
CA THR A 393 16.08 -27.09 1.67
C THR A 393 17.10 -26.17 0.99
N THR A 394 17.94 -26.70 0.09
CA THR A 394 18.91 -25.91 -0.68
C THR A 394 18.20 -25.12 -1.77
N ALA A 395 17.32 -25.76 -2.54
CA ALA A 395 16.50 -25.08 -3.55
C ALA A 395 15.59 -24.01 -2.92
N LEU A 396 14.93 -24.33 -1.80
CA LEU A 396 14.13 -23.38 -1.05
C LEU A 396 14.97 -22.22 -0.52
N GLY A 397 16.15 -22.49 0.06
CA GLY A 397 17.09 -21.46 0.52
C GLY A 397 17.48 -20.50 -0.62
N ALA A 398 17.85 -21.05 -1.78
CA ALA A 398 18.21 -20.24 -2.94
C ALA A 398 17.04 -19.38 -3.45
N MET A 399 15.83 -19.91 -3.48
CA MET A 399 14.63 -19.16 -3.87
C MET A 399 14.31 -18.03 -2.89
N ARG A 400 14.49 -18.26 -1.59
CA ARG A 400 14.33 -17.26 -0.53
C ARG A 400 15.34 -16.12 -0.63
N GLU A 401 16.61 -16.42 -0.89
CA GLU A 401 17.62 -15.37 -1.10
C GLU A 401 17.31 -14.53 -2.35
N ARG A 402 16.83 -15.16 -3.43
CA ARG A 402 16.39 -14.41 -4.62
C ARG A 402 15.19 -13.53 -4.34
N ALA A 403 14.24 -13.98 -3.52
CA ALA A 403 13.13 -13.16 -3.06
C ALA A 403 13.60 -11.96 -2.24
N ARG A 404 14.54 -12.15 -1.30
CA ARG A 404 15.14 -11.02 -0.57
C ARG A 404 15.87 -10.05 -1.50
N ALA A 405 16.66 -10.55 -2.43
CA ALA A 405 17.39 -9.73 -3.39
C ALA A 405 16.44 -8.92 -4.29
N PHE A 406 15.35 -9.54 -4.76
CA PHE A 406 14.30 -8.87 -5.54
C PHE A 406 13.65 -7.73 -4.76
N ALA A 407 13.38 -7.94 -3.46
CA ALA A 407 12.83 -6.90 -2.59
C ALA A 407 13.86 -5.81 -2.27
N ALA A 408 15.10 -6.17 -1.94
CA ALA A 408 16.19 -5.24 -1.63
C ALA A 408 16.60 -4.37 -2.82
N ALA A 409 16.45 -4.86 -4.06
CA ALA A 409 16.64 -4.05 -5.26
C ALA A 409 15.71 -2.82 -5.30
N GLN A 410 14.63 -2.81 -4.51
CA GLN A 410 13.73 -1.67 -4.36
C GLN A 410 14.19 -0.66 -3.28
N GLU A 411 15.24 -0.93 -2.50
CA GLU A 411 15.80 0.08 -1.58
C GLU A 411 16.54 1.18 -2.34
N ASN A 412 17.35 0.81 -3.33
CA ASN A 412 17.99 1.77 -4.26
C ASN A 412 16.96 2.69 -4.96
N VAL A 413 15.73 2.21 -5.12
CA VAL A 413 14.62 2.98 -5.69
C VAL A 413 14.13 4.05 -4.73
N LEU A 414 14.13 3.80 -3.41
CA LEU A 414 13.80 4.83 -2.43
C LEU A 414 14.85 5.93 -2.40
N ASP A 415 16.13 5.58 -2.49
CA ASP A 415 17.21 6.56 -2.59
C ASP A 415 16.98 7.45 -3.82
N GLN A 416 16.77 6.83 -4.99
CA GLN A 416 16.51 7.56 -6.23
C GLN A 416 15.27 8.46 -6.16
N ILE A 417 14.14 7.96 -5.63
CA ILE A 417 12.93 8.77 -5.47
C ILE A 417 13.18 9.93 -4.52
N THR A 418 13.95 9.71 -3.45
CA THR A 418 14.28 10.75 -2.47
C THR A 418 15.14 11.83 -3.11
N ASP A 419 16.19 11.45 -3.83
CA ASP A 419 17.08 12.37 -4.54
C ASP A 419 16.32 13.16 -5.63
N ASP A 420 15.49 12.48 -6.41
CA ASP A 420 14.65 13.11 -7.43
C ASP A 420 13.68 14.13 -6.82
N LEU A 421 13.07 13.80 -5.67
CA LEU A 421 12.19 14.71 -4.94
C LEU A 421 12.96 15.87 -4.33
N ILE A 422 14.13 15.64 -3.75
CA ILE A 422 14.98 16.69 -3.17
C ILE A 422 15.35 17.70 -4.25
N SER A 423 15.83 17.22 -5.39
CA SER A 423 16.28 18.08 -6.49
C SER A 423 15.11 18.79 -7.16
N ALA A 424 14.04 18.08 -7.51
CA ALA A 424 12.91 18.68 -8.24
C ALA A 424 12.05 19.64 -7.39
N LEU A 425 12.13 19.54 -6.06
CA LEU A 425 11.44 20.43 -5.13
C LEU A 425 12.36 21.52 -4.54
N ASP A 426 13.61 21.64 -5.03
CA ASP A 426 14.60 22.62 -4.62
C ASP A 426 14.86 22.58 -3.10
N LEU A 427 15.04 21.37 -2.56
CA LEU A 427 15.24 21.10 -1.14
C LEU A 427 16.71 20.92 -0.75
N GLU A 428 17.63 20.98 -1.71
CA GLU A 428 19.08 20.78 -1.54
C GLU A 428 19.70 21.80 -0.56
N GLY A 429 19.24 23.06 -0.59
CA GLY A 429 19.70 24.13 0.30
C GLY A 429 19.13 24.09 1.73
N ALA A 430 18.33 23.06 2.06
CA ALA A 430 17.64 22.95 3.33
C ALA A 430 17.99 21.67 4.12
N GLN A 431 19.08 21.00 3.72
CA GLN A 431 19.70 19.88 4.45
C GLN A 431 20.40 20.33 5.73
#